data_AF-A0A499VIG6-F1
#
_entry.id   AF-A0A499VIG6-F1
#
_cell.length_a   1.000
_cell.length_b   1.000
_cell.length_c   1.000
_cell.angle_alpha   90.00
_cell.angle_beta   90.00
_cell.angle_gamma   90.00
#
_symmetry.space_group_name_H-M   'P 1'
#
loop_
_entity.id
_entity.type
_entity.pdbx_description
1 polymer ?
#
loop_
_entity_poly.entity_id
_entity_poly.type
_entity_poly.pdbx_seq_one_letter_code
_entity_poly.pdbx_strand_id
1 'polypeptide(L)' 'MVFPRLPGVAELGWSPASTHDWDTYKVRLAAQGPRWEARGIRYYRSPRFPGPVRR' A
#
# COMPACT_ATOMS: atom_id res chain seq x y z
N MET A 1 6.91 11.24 -5.92
CA MET A 1 5.53 11.46 -5.41
C MET A 1 4.51 10.39 -5.86
N VAL A 2 4.94 9.28 -6.49
CA VAL A 2 4.05 8.24 -7.07
C VAL A 2 3.63 7.19 -6.04
N PHE A 3 4.56 6.72 -5.21
CA PHE A 3 4.27 5.80 -4.10
C PHE A 3 3.84 6.56 -2.84
N PRO A 4 2.81 6.09 -2.13
CA PRO A 4 2.18 4.76 -2.21
C PRO A 4 0.87 4.70 -3.03
N ARG A 5 0.53 5.73 -3.82
CA ARG A 5 -0.78 5.84 -4.49
C ARG A 5 -0.92 4.96 -5.74
N LEU A 6 0.19 4.71 -6.44
CA LEU A 6 0.21 3.92 -7.68
C LEU A 6 -0.42 2.51 -7.54
N PRO A 7 -0.08 1.70 -6.51
CA PRO A 7 -0.76 0.43 -6.28
C PRO A 7 -2.28 0.54 -6.11
N GLY A 8 -2.79 1.66 -5.59
CA GLY A 8 -4.24 1.87 -5.43
C GLY A 8 -4.94 2.05 -6.77
N VAL A 9 -4.33 2.79 -7.69
CA VAL A 9 -4.84 2.92 -9.07
C VAL A 9 -4.84 1.57 -9.78
N ALA A 10 -3.78 0.77 -9.61
CA ALA A 10 -3.72 -0.58 -10.18
C ALA A 10 -4.81 -1.50 -9.60
N GLU A 11 -5.10 -1.41 -8.30
CA GLU A 11 -6.16 -2.20 -7.67
C GLU A 11 -7.56 -1.84 -8.19
N LEU A 12 -7.83 -0.56 -8.46
CA LEU A 12 -9.10 -0.11 -9.05
C LEU A 12 -9.30 -0.64 -10.48
N GLY A 13 -8.22 -0.76 -11.25
CA GLY A 13 -8.28 -1.26 -12.63
C GLY A 13 -8.27 -2.79 -12.76
N TRP A 14 -7.84 -3.51 -11.73
CA TRP A 14 -7.62 -4.96 -11.79
C TRP A 14 -8.57 -5.77 -10.91
N SER A 15 -8.81 -5.32 -9.67
CA SER A 15 -9.53 -6.13 -8.69
C SER A 15 -11.05 -5.96 -8.82
N PRO A 16 -11.85 -7.01 -8.56
CA PRO A 16 -13.30 -6.89 -8.55
C PRO A 16 -13.77 -5.82 -7.57
N ALA A 17 -14.82 -5.08 -7.92
CA ALA A 17 -15.36 -4.01 -7.07
C ALA A 17 -15.77 -4.49 -5.67
N SER A 18 -16.21 -5.76 -5.53
CA SER A 18 -16.53 -6.36 -4.23
C SER A 18 -15.35 -6.47 -3.27
N THR A 19 -14.12 -6.31 -3.77
CA THR A 19 -12.88 -6.36 -2.96
C THR A 19 -12.39 -4.97 -2.54
N HIS A 20 -13.03 -3.90 -3.04
CA HIS A 20 -12.61 -2.52 -2.78
C HIS A 20 -13.08 -2.07 -1.40
N ASP A 21 -12.26 -2.33 -0.39
CA ASP A 21 -12.45 -1.89 0.99
C ASP A 21 -11.19 -1.21 1.52
N TRP A 22 -11.32 0.03 1.99
CA TRP A 22 -10.19 0.84 2.42
C TRP A 22 -9.52 0.30 3.69
N ASP A 23 -10.31 -0.20 4.65
CA ASP A 23 -9.80 -0.64 5.94
C ASP A 23 -8.91 -1.88 5.84
N THR A 24 -9.24 -2.80 4.93
CA THR A 24 -8.41 -3.96 4.61
C THR A 24 -7.29 -3.60 3.62
N TYR A 25 -7.55 -2.72 2.65
CA TYR A 25 -6.56 -2.29 1.67
C TYR A 25 -5.36 -1.58 2.32
N LYS A 26 -5.60 -0.67 3.27
CA LYS A 26 -4.51 0.07 3.93
C LYS A 26 -3.51 -0.85 4.64
N VAL A 27 -3.95 -2.00 5.15
CA VAL A 27 -3.10 -3.02 5.77
C VAL A 27 -2.22 -3.70 4.72
N ARG A 28 -2.82 -4.13 3.59
CA ARG A 28 -2.08 -4.73 2.46
C ARG A 28 -1.09 -3.76 1.84
N LEU A 29 -1.45 -2.48 1.76
CA LEU A 29 -0.58 -1.42 1.25
C LEU A 29 0.60 -1.15 2.20
N ALA A 30 0.36 -1.09 3.52
CA ALA A 30 1.42 -0.92 4.51
C ALA A 30 2.45 -2.05 4.46
N ALA A 31 2.00 -3.29 4.21
CA ALA A 31 2.86 -4.46 4.05
C ALA A 31 3.82 -4.38 2.84
N GLN A 32 3.60 -3.46 1.88
CA GLN A 32 4.54 -3.23 0.77
C GLN A 32 5.75 -2.37 1.18
N GLY A 33 5.68 -1.64 2.29
CA GLY A 33 6.75 -0.74 2.76
C GLY A 33 8.13 -1.40 2.80
N PRO A 34 8.30 -2.55 3.47
CA PRO A 34 9.59 -3.26 3.51
C PRO A 34 10.10 -3.69 2.13
N ARG A 35 9.21 -4.03 1.20
CA ARG A 35 9.58 -4.41 -0.16
C ARG A 35 10.07 -3.22 -0.96
N TRP A 36 9.44 -2.06 -0.81
CA TRP A 36 9.89 -0.82 -1.44
C TRP A 36 11.25 -0.38 -0.90
N GLU A 37 11.48 -0.51 0.42
CA GLU A 37 12.76 -0.24 1.05
C GLU A 37 13.87 -1.14 0.49
N ALA A 38 13.63 -2.46 0.44
CA ALA A 38 14.58 -3.43 -0.09
C ALA A 38 14.91 -3.19 -1.59
N ARG A 39 14.01 -2.54 -2.33
CA ARG A 39 14.18 -2.20 -3.75
C ARG A 39 14.66 -0.77 -3.99
N GLY A 40 14.94 0.01 -2.93
CA GLY A 40 15.37 1.40 -3.05
C GLY A 40 14.29 2.35 -3.58
N ILE A 41 13.01 1.94 -3.56
CA ILE A 41 11.89 2.75 -4.03
C ILE A 41 11.54 3.79 -2.96
N ARG A 42 11.67 5.08 -3.31
CA ARG A 42 11.23 6.18 -2.44
C ARG A 42 9.70 6.31 -2.43
N TYR A 43 9.12 6.32 -1.24
CA TYR A 43 7.69 6.51 -1.02
C TYR A 43 7.42 7.43 0.17
N TYR A 44 6.24 8.04 0.18
CA TYR A 44 5.79 8.86 1.31
C TYR A 44 5.21 7.97 2.43
N ARG A 45 5.80 8.03 3.63
CA ARG A 45 5.27 7.36 4.82
C ARG A 45 4.13 8.18 5.42
N SER A 46 2.90 7.89 5.01
CA SER A 46 1.71 8.56 5.54
C SER A 46 1.34 8.01 6.93
N PRO A 47 1.01 8.88 7.91
CA PRO A 47 0.62 8.46 9.27
C PRO A 47 -0.72 7.73 9.32
N ARG A 48 -1.47 7.72 8.21
CA ARG A 48 -2.75 7.01 8.07
C ARG A 48 -2.60 5.49 7.88
N PHE A 49 -1.36 5.00 7.71
CA PHE A 49 -1.10 3.57 7.59
C PHE A 49 -0.68 2.97 8.93
N PRO A 50 -1.13 1.75 9.26
CA PRO A 50 -0.59 1.03 10.41
C PRO A 50 0.92 0.83 10.23
N GLY A 51 1.67 0.95 11.32
CA GLY A 51 3.11 0.69 11.33
C GLY A 51 3.43 -0.76 10.94
N PRO A 52 4.67 -1.05 10.53
CA PRO A 52 5.06 -2.41 10.17
C PRO A 52 4.81 -3.35 11.35
N VAL A 53 4.01 -4.40 11.13
CA VAL A 53 3.85 -5.50 12.08
C VAL A 53 5.18 -6.26 12.11
N ARG A 54 5.99 -6.03 13.14
CA ARG A 54 7.13 -6.90 13.45
C ARG A 54 6.56 -8.25 13.88
N ARG A 55 6.86 -9.30 13.12
CA ARG A 55 6.75 -10.68 13.60
C ARG A 55 7.91 -10.98 14.54
#